data_AF-A0A8I6WPI1-F1
#
_entry.id   AF-A0A8I6WPI1-F1
#
_cell.length_a   1.000
_cell.length_b   1.000
_cell.length_c   1.000
_cell.angle_alpha   90.00
_cell.angle_beta   90.00
_cell.angle_gamma   90.00
#
_symmetry.space_group_name_H-M   'P 1'
#
loop_
_entity.id
_entity.type
_entity.pdbx_description
1 polymer ?
#
loop_
_entity_poly.entity_id
_entity_poly.type
_entity_poly.pdbx_seq_one_letter_code
_entity_poly.pdbx_strand_id
1 'polypeptide(L)'
;MLCGLCFLNLSRAFEWKRLNLCTGSFPKLRDLYIWGAAQLNQVEIEDGAIENLVELSLADCPELKILPDGIEHLAVLEKLHLEDTSEELIEKLRQNRGSDECSEDVMKISHIRNVTVEVTQKGLWERIR
;
A
#
# COMPACT_ATOMS: atom_id res chain seq x y z
N MET A 1 20.26 -10.01 6.57
CA MET A 1 19.54 -9.91 5.29
C MET A 1 18.74 -11.19 5.09
N LEU A 2 17.41 -11.12 5.05
CA LEU A 2 16.53 -12.30 4.98
C LEU A 2 16.34 -12.73 3.51
N CYS A 3 17.40 -13.28 2.92
CA CYS A 3 17.52 -13.58 1.49
C CYS A 3 16.56 -14.66 0.94
N GLY A 4 15.77 -15.29 1.80
CA GLY A 4 14.75 -16.29 1.45
C GLY A 4 13.32 -15.88 1.81
N LEU A 5 13.11 -14.70 2.42
CA LEU A 5 11.79 -14.28 2.87
C LEU A 5 10.93 -13.92 1.68
N CYS A 6 9.87 -14.70 1.44
CA CYS A 6 8.90 -14.48 0.37
C CYS A 6 7.57 -13.90 0.86
N PHE A 7 7.27 -14.07 2.15
CA PHE A 7 6.03 -13.62 2.77
C PHE A 7 6.36 -12.94 4.10
N LEU A 8 5.76 -11.78 4.34
CA LEU A 8 5.88 -11.02 5.57
C LEU A 8 4.50 -10.52 5.99
N ASN A 9 4.07 -10.91 7.19
CA ASN A 9 2.87 -10.38 7.82
C ASN A 9 3.24 -9.74 9.15
N LEU A 10 2.88 -8.46 9.29
CA LEU A 10 3.13 -7.64 10.45
C LEU A 10 1.78 -7.23 11.04
N SER A 11 1.36 -7.98 12.06
CA SER A 11 0.08 -7.80 12.73
C SER A 11 0.27 -7.13 14.09
N ARG A 12 -0.23 -5.90 14.25
CA ARG A 12 -0.08 -5.06 15.46
C ARG A 12 1.37 -4.96 15.93
N ALA A 13 2.31 -5.07 15.00
CA ALA A 13 3.75 -5.09 15.25
C ALA A 13 4.36 -3.68 15.14
N PHE A 14 3.54 -2.66 14.89
CA PHE A 14 3.96 -1.29 14.65
C PHE A 14 3.34 -0.33 15.66
N GLU A 15 4.18 0.23 16.53
CA GLU A 15 3.84 1.41 17.35
C GLU A 15 4.36 2.70 16.73
N TRP A 16 5.12 2.60 15.63
CA TRP A 16 5.81 3.74 15.03
C TRP A 16 4.98 4.36 13.92
N LYS A 17 5.24 5.63 13.66
CA LYS A 17 4.51 6.41 12.65
C LYS A 17 4.97 6.15 11.22
N ARG A 18 6.20 5.64 11.05
CA ARG A 18 6.85 5.51 9.75
C ARG A 18 7.41 4.11 9.55
N LEU A 19 7.26 3.60 8.34
CA LEU A 19 7.89 2.39 7.84
C LEU A 19 8.78 2.75 6.66
N ASN A 20 10.06 2.39 6.75
CA ASN A 20 11.01 2.58 5.66
C ASN A 20 11.45 1.23 5.11
N LEU A 21 11.23 1.02 3.82
CA LEU A 21 11.70 -0.14 3.07
C LEU A 21 12.91 0.32 2.27
N CYS A 22 14.10 0.00 2.77
CA CYS A 22 15.37 0.41 2.16
C CYS A 22 15.81 -0.55 1.06
N THR A 23 16.66 -0.07 0.17
CA THR A 23 17.28 -0.84 -0.92
C THR A 23 17.85 -2.17 -0.41
N GLY A 24 17.50 -3.29 -1.05
CA GLY A 24 18.02 -4.61 -0.70
C GLY A 24 17.50 -5.21 0.62
N SER A 25 16.45 -4.65 1.24
CA SER A 25 15.88 -5.16 2.49
C SER A 25 15.35 -6.59 2.33
N PHE A 26 14.55 -6.84 1.29
CA PHE A 26 13.87 -8.12 1.08
C PHE A 26 13.85 -8.54 -0.40
N PRO A 27 14.96 -9.04 -0.94
CA PRO A 27 15.10 -9.27 -2.38
C PRO A 27 14.16 -10.34 -2.96
N LYS A 28 13.55 -11.20 -2.12
CA LYS A 28 12.62 -12.26 -2.57
C LYS A 28 11.19 -12.07 -2.07
N LEU A 29 10.89 -10.97 -1.38
CA LEU A 29 9.56 -10.76 -0.80
C LEU A 29 8.54 -10.54 -1.91
N ARG A 30 7.47 -11.33 -1.87
CA ARG A 30 6.36 -11.28 -2.81
C ARG A 30 5.09 -10.75 -2.18
N ASP A 31 4.87 -11.06 -0.91
CA ASP A 31 3.65 -10.68 -0.22
C ASP A 31 3.98 -9.94 1.09
N LEU A 32 3.47 -8.71 1.21
CA LEU A 32 3.62 -7.86 2.38
C LEU A 32 2.24 -7.47 2.91
N TYR A 33 1.92 -7.95 4.11
CA TYR A 33 0.70 -7.62 4.83
C TYR A 33 1.05 -6.83 6.09
N ILE A 34 0.45 -5.64 6.23
CA ILE A 34 0.54 -4.83 7.44
C ILE A 34 -0.88 -4.68 7.96
N TRP A 35 -1.12 -5.14 9.18
CA TRP A 35 -2.43 -5.07 9.82
C TRP A 35 -2.33 -4.43 11.21
N GLY A 36 -3.25 -3.53 11.52
CA GLY A 36 -3.38 -2.94 12.85
C GLY A 36 -2.22 -2.02 13.21
N ALA A 37 -1.75 -1.23 12.25
CA ALA A 37 -0.69 -0.24 12.43
C ALA A 37 -1.31 1.15 12.66
N ALA A 38 -2.00 1.32 13.79
CA ALA A 38 -2.87 2.48 14.06
C ALA A 38 -2.18 3.84 13.94
N GLN A 39 -0.87 3.94 14.20
CA GLN A 39 -0.12 5.20 14.13
C GLN A 39 0.61 5.41 12.79
N LEU A 40 0.62 4.40 11.91
CA LEU A 40 1.34 4.44 10.65
C LEU A 40 0.71 5.49 9.74
N ASN A 41 1.48 6.53 9.43
CA ASN A 41 1.04 7.62 8.57
C ASN A 41 1.94 7.82 7.34
N GLN A 42 3.08 7.15 7.29
CA GLN A 42 4.03 7.24 6.19
C GLN A 42 4.69 5.90 5.94
N VAL A 43 4.73 5.49 4.67
CA VAL A 43 5.50 4.35 4.18
C VAL A 43 6.42 4.87 3.09
N GLU A 44 7.73 4.69 3.25
CA GLU A 44 8.74 5.09 2.26
C GLU A 44 9.32 3.84 1.61
N ILE A 45 9.35 3.81 0.28
CA ILE A 45 9.81 2.70 -0.54
C ILE A 45 10.94 3.21 -1.43
N GLU A 46 12.18 2.89 -1.05
CA GLU A 46 13.33 3.19 -1.89
C GLU A 46 13.31 2.37 -3.18
N ASP A 47 13.86 2.95 -4.25
CA ASP A 47 14.11 2.20 -5.49
C ASP A 47 15.01 0.98 -5.21
N GLY A 48 14.63 -0.18 -5.73
CA GLY A 48 15.31 -1.45 -5.42
C GLY A 48 15.10 -2.00 -4.00
N ALA A 49 14.17 -1.46 -3.21
CA ALA A 49 13.86 -1.99 -1.87
C ALA A 49 13.28 -3.41 -1.92
N ILE A 50 12.25 -3.60 -2.75
CA ILE A 50 11.50 -4.86 -2.89
C ILE A 50 11.07 -5.06 -4.36
N GLU A 51 12.00 -5.52 -5.18
CA GLU A 51 11.81 -5.67 -6.63
C GLU A 51 10.78 -6.75 -7.03
N ASN A 52 10.45 -7.67 -6.12
CA ASN A 52 9.63 -8.85 -6.41
C ASN A 52 8.24 -8.81 -5.74
N LEU A 53 7.83 -7.66 -5.19
CA LEU A 53 6.56 -7.55 -4.47
C LEU A 53 5.37 -7.63 -5.43
N VAL A 54 4.51 -8.63 -5.22
CA VAL A 54 3.31 -8.90 -6.03
C VAL A 54 2.04 -8.42 -5.33
N GLU A 55 2.01 -8.52 -4.00
CA GLU A 55 0.85 -8.11 -3.20
C GLU A 55 1.28 -7.25 -2.00
N LEU A 56 0.68 -6.07 -1.91
CA LEU A 56 0.77 -5.16 -0.79
C LEU A 56 -0.62 -4.95 -0.20
N SER A 57 -0.75 -5.24 1.09
CA SER A 57 -1.98 -5.05 1.85
C SER A 57 -1.72 -4.19 3.08
N LEU A 58 -2.45 -3.10 3.20
CA LEU A 58 -2.44 -2.20 4.35
C LEU A 58 -3.84 -2.18 4.94
N ALA A 59 -3.99 -2.78 6.12
CA ALA A 59 -5.28 -2.98 6.76
C ALA A 59 -5.27 -2.41 8.19
N ASP A 60 -6.35 -1.74 8.59
CA ASP A 60 -6.46 -1.10 9.91
C ASP A 60 -5.28 -0.12 10.18
N CYS A 61 -5.11 0.82 9.23
CA CYS A 61 -4.08 1.87 9.23
C CYS A 61 -4.74 3.27 9.10
N PRO A 62 -5.54 3.70 10.09
CA PRO A 62 -6.40 4.89 9.99
C PRO A 62 -5.66 6.21 9.76
N GLU A 63 -4.39 6.31 10.18
CA GLU A 63 -3.56 7.51 10.01
C GLU A 63 -2.86 7.59 8.64
N LEU A 64 -2.98 6.56 7.80
CA LEU A 64 -2.39 6.53 6.46
C LEU A 64 -3.26 7.30 5.47
N LYS A 65 -2.88 8.56 5.21
CA LYS A 65 -3.65 9.52 4.39
C LYS A 65 -3.20 9.67 2.94
N ILE A 66 -2.04 9.10 2.64
CA ILE A 66 -1.42 9.13 1.32
C ILE A 66 -0.96 7.73 0.95
N LEU A 67 -0.78 7.47 -0.34
CA LEU A 67 -0.14 6.25 -0.81
C LEU A 67 1.30 6.15 -0.27
N PRO A 68 1.85 4.93 -0.15
CA PRO A 68 3.28 4.75 0.10
C PRO A 68 4.12 5.56 -0.90
N ASP A 69 5.07 6.32 -0.38
CA ASP A 69 5.98 7.10 -1.21
C ASP A 69 6.97 6.16 -1.91
N GLY A 70 7.10 6.29 -3.23
CA GLY A 70 7.85 5.33 -4.04
C GLY A 70 7.08 4.04 -4.38
N ILE A 71 5.75 4.01 -4.25
CA ILE A 71 4.94 2.87 -4.70
C ILE A 71 5.12 2.58 -6.20
N GLU A 72 5.47 3.59 -6.99
CA GLU A 72 5.88 3.50 -8.39
C GLU A 72 7.14 2.65 -8.63
N HIS A 73 7.99 2.48 -7.62
CA HIS A 73 9.18 1.63 -7.71
C HIS A 73 8.83 0.13 -7.66
N LEU A 74 7.61 -0.22 -7.22
CA LEU A 74 7.15 -1.60 -7.14
C LEU A 74 6.64 -2.10 -8.51
N ALA A 75 7.55 -2.16 -9.49
CA ALA A 75 7.23 -2.39 -10.90
C ALA A 75 6.43 -3.68 -11.21
N VAL A 76 6.50 -4.70 -10.34
CA VAL A 76 5.80 -5.98 -10.50
C VAL A 76 4.58 -6.13 -9.59
N LEU A 77 4.19 -5.07 -8.86
CA LEU A 77 3.06 -5.08 -7.95
C LEU A 77 1.76 -5.27 -8.73
N GLU A 78 1.09 -6.39 -8.50
CA GLU A 78 -0.16 -6.72 -9.17
C GLU A 78 -1.37 -6.30 -8.36
N LYS A 79 -1.25 -6.30 -7.03
CA LYS A 79 -2.35 -6.08 -6.10
C LYS A 79 -1.98 -5.09 -5.01
N LEU A 80 -2.80 -4.06 -4.89
CA LEU A 80 -2.84 -3.17 -3.75
C LEU A 80 -4.20 -3.29 -3.06
N HIS A 81 -4.17 -3.61 -1.77
CA HIS A 81 -5.36 -3.65 -0.93
C HIS A 81 -5.22 -2.65 0.21
N LEU A 82 -6.22 -1.77 0.33
CA LEU A 82 -6.32 -0.77 1.39
C LEU A 82 -7.64 -1.01 2.15
N GLU A 83 -7.54 -1.48 3.39
CA GLU A 83 -8.70 -1.78 4.24
C GLU A 83 -8.64 -0.89 5.48
N ASP A 84 -9.72 -0.16 5.75
CA ASP A 84 -9.81 0.70 6.94
C ASP A 84 -8.57 1.61 7.13
N THR A 85 -8.01 2.10 6.01
CA THR A 85 -7.05 3.21 5.99
C THR A 85 -7.80 4.54 6.19
N SER A 86 -7.14 5.68 6.06
CA SER A 86 -7.88 6.95 6.19
C SER A 86 -8.98 7.07 5.12
N GLU A 87 -10.14 7.61 5.53
CA GLU A 87 -11.25 7.87 4.60
C GLU A 87 -10.83 8.86 3.50
N GLU A 88 -9.95 9.81 3.82
CA GLU A 88 -9.40 10.78 2.87
C GLU A 88 -8.65 10.07 1.72
N LEU A 89 -7.81 9.07 2.03
CA LEU A 89 -7.09 8.31 1.01
C LEU A 89 -8.05 7.50 0.14
N ILE A 90 -9.00 6.81 0.77
CA ILE A 90 -9.98 5.98 0.05
C ILE A 90 -10.85 6.85 -0.87
N GLU A 91 -11.34 7.99 -0.40
CA GLU A 91 -12.13 8.92 -1.21
C GLU A 91 -11.33 9.51 -2.35
N LYS A 92 -10.06 9.92 -2.13
CA LYS A 92 -9.17 10.36 -3.21
C LYS A 92 -9.06 9.30 -4.30
N LEU A 93 -8.78 8.05 -3.96
CA LEU A 93 -8.65 6.98 -4.95
C LEU A 93 -9.97 6.71 -5.69
N ARG A 94 -11.13 6.84 -5.03
CA ARG A 94 -12.45 6.62 -5.62
C ARG A 94 -12.89 7.75 -6.56
N GLN A 95 -12.64 9.01 -6.20
CA GLN A 95 -13.08 10.20 -6.96
C GLN A 95 -12.41 10.30 -8.35
N ASN A 96 -11.25 9.68 -8.51
CA ASN A 96 -10.51 9.66 -9.77
C ASN A 96 -11.14 8.80 -10.90
N ARG A 97 -12.30 8.17 -10.68
CA ARG A 97 -13.04 7.43 -11.74
C ARG A 97 -13.74 8.32 -12.76
N GLY A 98 -13.83 9.64 -12.57
CA GLY A 98 -14.70 10.51 -13.38
C GLY A 98 -14.16 11.88 -13.79
N SER A 99 -12.92 12.23 -13.47
CA SER A 99 -12.27 13.48 -13.88
C SER A 99 -11.22 13.23 -14.96
N ASP A 100 -11.21 14.07 -16.01
CA ASP A 100 -10.12 14.12 -17.01
C ASP A 100 -8.78 14.60 -16.40
N GLU A 101 -8.78 15.00 -15.12
CA GLU A 101 -7.59 15.32 -14.34
C GLU A 101 -6.99 14.04 -13.74
N CYS A 102 -5.84 13.63 -14.25
CA CYS A 102 -4.99 12.62 -13.60
C CYS A 102 -4.37 13.23 -12.35
N SER A 103 -4.89 12.88 -11.17
CA SER A 103 -4.20 13.22 -9.91
C SER A 103 -2.90 12.44 -9.78
N GLU A 104 -1.92 13.02 -9.08
CA GLU A 104 -0.59 12.45 -8.87
C GLU A 104 -0.66 11.02 -8.29
N ASP A 105 -1.61 10.78 -7.37
CA ASP A 105 -1.84 9.47 -6.76
C ASP A 105 -2.26 8.40 -7.78
N VAL A 106 -3.09 8.75 -8.78
CA VAL A 106 -3.52 7.80 -9.84
C VAL A 106 -2.34 7.40 -10.71
N MET A 107 -1.47 8.36 -11.03
CA MET A 107 -0.29 8.11 -11.85
C MET A 107 0.66 7.15 -11.13
N LYS A 108 0.83 7.31 -9.81
CA LYS A 108 1.66 6.42 -8.98
C LYS A 108 1.21 4.97 -9.04
N ILE A 109 -0.09 4.69 -9.02
CA ILE A 109 -0.64 3.32 -9.04
C ILE A 109 -1.08 2.83 -10.43
N SER A 110 -0.79 3.58 -11.50
CA SER A 110 -1.24 3.27 -12.86
C SER A 110 -0.73 1.92 -13.39
N HIS A 111 0.43 1.47 -12.90
CA HIS A 111 1.04 0.19 -13.24
C HIS A 111 0.42 -1.01 -12.51
N ILE A 112 -0.34 -0.78 -11.42
CA ILE A 112 -0.96 -1.83 -10.60
C ILE A 112 -2.26 -2.30 -11.25
N ARG A 113 -2.42 -3.62 -11.38
CA ARG A 113 -3.58 -4.21 -12.08
C ARG A 113 -4.83 -4.27 -11.24
N ASN A 114 -4.70 -4.47 -9.93
CA ASN A 114 -5.82 -4.68 -9.02
C ASN A 114 -5.66 -3.77 -7.81
N VAL A 115 -6.48 -2.73 -7.73
CA VAL A 115 -6.51 -1.81 -6.60
C VAL A 115 -7.87 -1.91 -5.94
N THR A 116 -7.89 -2.37 -4.70
CA THR A 116 -9.13 -2.54 -3.92
C THR A 116 -9.08 -1.70 -2.66
N VAL A 117 -10.23 -1.12 -2.33
CA VAL A 117 -10.45 -0.36 -1.11
C VAL A 117 -11.62 -0.97 -0.34
N GLU A 118 -11.49 -1.01 0.97
CA GLU A 118 -12.52 -1.50 1.88
C GLU A 118 -12.67 -0.57 3.09
N VAL A 119 -13.93 -0.29 3.46
CA VAL A 119 -14.29 0.39 4.71
C VAL A 119 -15.31 -0.48 5.42
N THR A 120 -14.86 -1.24 6.41
CA THR A 120 -15.64 -2.27 7.11
C THR A 120 -16.86 -1.67 7.79
N GLN A 121 -16.68 -0.52 8.47
CA GLN A 121 -17.77 0.15 9.20
C GLN A 121 -18.90 0.65 8.28
N LYS A 122 -18.59 0.91 7.01
CA LYS A 122 -19.56 1.37 6.01
C LYS A 122 -20.08 0.21 5.14
N GLY A 123 -19.58 -1.01 5.34
CA GLY A 123 -19.85 -2.16 4.46
C GLY A 123 -19.45 -1.89 3.01
N LEU A 124 -18.45 -1.03 2.80
CA LEU A 124 -17.99 -0.62 1.49
C LEU A 124 -16.82 -1.52 1.08
N TRP A 125 -16.97 -2.20 -0.05
CA TRP A 125 -15.87 -2.86 -0.73
C TRP A 125 -15.91 -2.49 -2.21
N GLU A 126 -14.81 -1.99 -2.75
CA GLU A 126 -14.76 -1.54 -4.13
C GLU A 126 -13.40 -1.84 -4.77
N ARG A 127 -13.44 -2.35 -6.00
CA ARG A 127 -12.29 -2.40 -6.88
C ARG A 127 -12.23 -1.14 -7.73
N ILE A 128 -11.21 -0.32 -7.52
CA ILE A 128 -11.03 0.96 -8.21
C ILE A 128 -10.41 0.74 -9.61
N ARG A 129 -9.56 -0.27 -9.74
CA ARG A 129 -8.87 -0.67 -10.97
C ARG A 129 -8.70 -2.19 -11.01
#